data_AF-A0A921GCR0-F1
#
_entry.id   AF-A0A921GCR0-F1
#
_cell.length_a   1.000
_cell.length_b   1.000
_cell.length_c   1.000
_cell.angle_alpha   90.00
_cell.angle_beta   90.00
_cell.angle_gamma   90.00
#
_symmetry.space_group_name_H-M   'P 1'
#
loop_
_entity.id
_entity.type
_entity.pdbx_description
1 polymer ?
#
loop_
_entity_poly.entity_id
_entity_poly.type
_entity_poly.pdbx_seq_one_letter_code
_entity_poly.pdbx_strand_id
1 'polypeptide(L)'
;MNRDWSPWIAAITAITAIVALLQTKQQIKLSNKQHLFDKRVEHYLLAQGLIQLYQSHETLLAVNEDEPLLSVKFIFTQMTNNLYLENITDVIAHTLEQPYHKEFLSKMEKLREISTQIKFIFGGKEAALLGNFVLRYQELLYGLYQYQILLKNMNKIAVNFRDTLENAQEKVGEREYREKMLKIINDLNQAYERIIKAKVEEKIEKQIKLS
;
A
#
# COMPACT_ATOMS: atom_id res chain seq x y z
N MET A 1 27.07 -68.18 -22.56
CA MET A 1 25.89 -67.47 -23.12
C MET A 1 25.65 -66.25 -22.23
N ASN A 2 26.15 -65.06 -22.61
CA ASN A 2 25.93 -63.84 -21.82
C ASN A 2 24.56 -63.27 -22.17
N ARG A 3 23.69 -63.16 -21.16
CA ARG A 3 22.35 -62.57 -21.30
C ARG A 3 22.51 -61.07 -21.47
N ASP A 4 22.01 -60.51 -22.57
CA ASP A 4 22.05 -59.06 -22.81
C ASP A 4 20.97 -58.38 -21.94
N TRP A 5 21.42 -57.70 -20.88
CA TRP A 5 20.56 -57.00 -19.92
C TRP A 5 20.21 -55.57 -20.36
N SER A 6 20.84 -55.08 -21.43
CA SER A 6 20.68 -53.72 -21.93
C SER A 6 19.22 -53.26 -22.09
N PRO A 7 18.28 -54.08 -22.63
CA PRO A 7 16.88 -53.67 -22.78
C PRO A 7 16.17 -53.44 -21.44
N TRP A 8 16.51 -54.24 -20.43
CA TRP A 8 15.91 -54.16 -19.09
C TRP A 8 16.41 -52.94 -18.33
N ILE A 9 17.71 -52.64 -18.45
CA ILE A 9 18.31 -51.43 -17.88
C ILE A 9 17.68 -50.20 -18.53
N ALA A 10 17.55 -50.18 -19.86
CA ALA A 10 16.90 -49.08 -20.58
C ALA A 10 15.43 -48.88 -20.15
N ALA A 11 14.68 -49.97 -19.96
CA ALA A 11 13.30 -49.90 -19.47
C ALA A 11 13.22 -49.34 -18.05
N ILE A 12 14.10 -49.78 -17.13
CA ILE A 12 14.18 -49.25 -15.77
C ILE A 12 14.53 -47.76 -15.80
N THR A 13 15.55 -47.36 -16.57
CA THR A 13 15.95 -45.96 -16.71
C THR A 13 14.81 -45.09 -17.25
N ALA A 14 14.08 -45.57 -18.26
CA ALA A 14 12.93 -44.84 -18.81
C ALA A 14 11.81 -44.65 -17.77
N ILE A 15 11.48 -45.68 -16.98
CA ILE A 15 10.50 -45.59 -15.89
C ILE A 15 10.96 -44.61 -14.82
N THR A 16 12.23 -44.69 -14.39
CA THR A 16 12.81 -43.77 -13.41
C THR A 16 12.73 -42.32 -13.90
N ALA A 17 13.02 -42.06 -15.18
CA ALA A 17 12.92 -40.72 -15.76
C ALA A 17 11.48 -40.18 -15.77
N ILE A 18 10.49 -41.01 -16.11
CA ILE A 18 9.07 -40.63 -16.08
C ILE A 18 8.62 -40.28 -14.66
N VAL A 19 8.98 -41.11 -13.67
CA VAL A 19 8.65 -40.85 -12.26
C VAL A 19 9.30 -39.55 -11.77
N ALA A 20 10.57 -39.31 -12.12
CA ALA A 20 11.25 -38.06 -11.79
C ALA A 20 10.53 -36.84 -12.37
N LEU A 21 10.10 -36.89 -13.64
CA LEU A 21 9.33 -35.79 -14.27
C LEU A 21 7.99 -35.54 -13.56
N LEU A 22 7.31 -36.59 -13.12
CA LEU A 22 6.05 -36.46 -12.37
C LEU A 22 6.29 -35.82 -11.00
N GLN A 23 7.34 -36.23 -10.28
CA GLN A 23 7.73 -35.64 -9.00
C GLN A 23 8.11 -34.18 -9.16
N THR A 24 8.89 -33.82 -10.18
CA THR A 24 9.25 -32.41 -10.46
C THR A 24 8.01 -31.56 -10.75
N LYS A 25 7.05 -32.06 -11.55
CA LYS A 25 5.79 -31.35 -11.80
C LYS A 25 4.99 -31.12 -10.52
N GLN A 26 4.93 -32.13 -9.63
CA GLN A 26 4.27 -32.01 -8.33
C GLN A 26 4.98 -31.01 -7.42
N GLN A 27 6.31 -31.02 -7.38
CA GLN A 27 7.12 -30.12 -6.57
C GLN A 27 6.97 -28.66 -7.04
N ILE A 28 7.00 -28.40 -8.35
CA ILE A 28 6.76 -27.06 -8.91
C ILE A 28 5.36 -26.57 -8.54
N LYS A 29 4.34 -27.43 -8.68
CA LYS A 29 2.96 -27.08 -8.30
C LYS A 29 2.86 -26.72 -6.81
N LEU A 30 3.50 -27.49 -5.93
CA LEU A 30 3.51 -27.23 -4.49
C LEU A 30 4.27 -25.93 -4.16
N SER A 31 5.43 -25.71 -4.78
CA SER A 31 6.22 -24.49 -4.61
C SER A 31 5.44 -23.24 -5.05
N ASN A 32 4.75 -23.30 -6.20
CA ASN A 32 3.91 -22.20 -6.67
C ASN A 32 2.75 -21.92 -5.70
N LYS A 33 2.16 -22.97 -5.11
CA LYS A 33 1.10 -22.86 -4.11
C LYS A 33 1.60 -22.16 -2.84
N GLN A 34 2.76 -22.56 -2.34
CA GLN A 34 3.39 -21.93 -1.17
C GLN A 34 3.72 -20.46 -1.44
N HIS A 35 4.34 -20.17 -2.59
CA HIS A 35 4.67 -18.79 -2.96
C HIS A 35 3.42 -17.89 -3.06
N LEU A 36 2.32 -18.40 -3.61
CA LEU A 36 1.05 -17.66 -3.64
C LEU A 36 0.49 -17.43 -2.22
N PHE A 37 0.54 -18.43 -1.35
CA PHE A 37 0.13 -18.29 0.04
C PHE A 37 0.95 -17.21 0.76
N ASP A 38 2.28 -17.25 0.65
CA ASP A 38 3.18 -16.28 1.29
C ASP A 38 2.87 -14.86 0.81
N LYS A 39 2.65 -14.66 -0.51
CA LYS A 39 2.25 -13.37 -1.08
C LYS A 39 0.89 -12.90 -0.60
N ARG A 40 -0.08 -13.80 -0.47
CA ARG A 40 -1.40 -13.45 0.08
C ARG A 40 -1.30 -12.99 1.53
N VAL A 41 -0.53 -13.69 2.36
CA VAL A 41 -0.30 -13.31 3.75
C VAL A 41 0.40 -11.95 3.83
N GLU A 42 1.49 -11.75 3.08
CA GLU A 42 2.27 -10.51 3.04
C GLU A 42 1.37 -9.29 2.73
N HIS A 43 0.65 -9.34 1.61
CA HIS A 43 -0.17 -8.22 1.14
C HIS A 43 -1.39 -7.98 2.03
N TYR A 44 -1.98 -9.04 2.58
CA TYR A 44 -3.10 -8.91 3.52
C TYR A 44 -2.67 -8.24 4.81
N LEU A 45 -1.57 -8.70 5.44
CA LEU A 45 -1.08 -8.12 6.70
C LEU A 45 -0.72 -6.65 6.53
N LEU A 46 -0.13 -6.29 5.40
CA LEU A 46 0.14 -4.88 5.08
C LEU A 46 -1.15 -4.08 4.99
N ALA A 47 -2.13 -4.54 4.20
CA ALA A 47 -3.40 -3.83 4.04
C ALA A 47 -4.13 -3.71 5.38
N GLN A 48 -4.11 -4.77 6.20
CA GLN A 48 -4.66 -4.79 7.55
C GLN A 48 -3.97 -3.76 8.46
N GLY A 49 -2.64 -3.64 8.38
CA GLY A 49 -1.89 -2.61 9.12
C GLY A 49 -2.30 -1.18 8.74
N LEU A 50 -2.63 -0.92 7.47
CA LEU A 50 -3.15 0.37 7.02
C LEU A 50 -4.58 0.61 7.51
N ILE A 51 -5.44 -0.42 7.49
CA ILE A 51 -6.81 -0.37 8.01
C ILE A 51 -6.78 -0.02 9.50
N GLN A 52 -5.92 -0.69 10.28
CA GLN A 52 -5.77 -0.43 11.71
C GLN A 52 -5.27 0.98 12.01
N LEU A 53 -4.30 1.48 11.23
CA LEU A 53 -3.84 2.87 11.36
C LEU A 53 -4.95 3.87 11.07
N TYR A 54 -5.73 3.64 10.01
CA TYR A 54 -6.88 4.47 9.68
C TYR A 54 -7.88 4.46 10.84
N GLN A 55 -8.31 3.28 11.30
CA GLN A 55 -9.28 3.13 12.40
C GLN A 55 -8.85 3.85 13.68
N SER A 56 -7.56 3.77 14.01
CA SER A 56 -7.03 4.37 15.25
C SER A 56 -6.98 5.90 15.21
N HIS A 57 -7.00 6.49 14.00
CA HIS A 57 -6.70 7.92 13.80
C HIS A 57 -7.66 8.63 12.85
N GLU A 58 -8.78 8.03 12.46
CA GLU A 58 -9.72 8.60 11.47
C GLU A 58 -10.28 9.95 11.91
N THR A 59 -10.41 10.17 13.22
CA THR A 59 -10.84 11.46 13.79
C THR A 59 -9.90 12.61 13.48
N LEU A 60 -8.61 12.33 13.21
CA LEU A 60 -7.64 13.33 12.77
C LEU A 60 -7.90 13.82 11.34
N LEU A 61 -8.70 13.08 10.57
CA LEU A 61 -9.11 13.43 9.22
C LEU A 61 -10.44 14.21 9.19
N ALA A 62 -11.07 14.46 10.35
CA ALA A 62 -12.20 15.38 10.48
C ALA A 62 -11.69 16.84 10.43
N VAL A 63 -11.22 17.24 9.26
CA VAL A 63 -10.56 18.54 9.03
C VAL A 63 -11.60 19.63 8.72
N ASN A 64 -11.31 20.86 9.12
CA ASN A 64 -12.14 22.03 8.83
C ASN A 64 -12.00 22.41 7.34
N GLU A 65 -13.11 22.62 6.64
CA GLU A 65 -13.12 22.99 5.22
C GLU A 65 -12.74 24.46 4.99
N ASP A 66 -12.87 25.30 6.01
CA ASP A 66 -12.64 26.74 5.93
C ASP A 66 -11.20 27.15 6.31
N GLU A 67 -10.46 26.28 6.99
CA GLU A 67 -9.14 26.59 7.55
C GLU A 67 -8.01 25.76 6.94
N PRO A 68 -6.80 26.32 6.78
CA PRO A 68 -5.63 25.55 6.37
C PRO A 68 -5.33 24.37 7.32
N LEU A 69 -4.92 23.24 6.75
CA LEU A 69 -4.59 22.04 7.50
C LEU A 69 -3.20 22.14 8.16
N LEU A 70 -3.06 22.98 9.17
CA LEU A 70 -1.77 23.23 9.84
C LEU A 70 -1.22 22.00 10.59
N SER A 71 -2.08 21.03 10.90
CA SER A 71 -1.72 19.78 11.59
C SER A 71 -1.19 18.68 10.66
N VAL A 72 -0.94 18.95 9.37
CA VAL A 72 -0.49 17.95 8.38
C VAL A 72 0.67 17.07 8.88
N LYS A 73 1.68 17.65 9.54
CA LYS A 73 2.82 16.85 10.05
C LYS A 73 2.36 15.79 11.04
N PHE A 74 1.50 16.19 11.99
CA PHE A 74 0.99 15.29 13.02
C PHE A 74 0.14 14.18 12.40
N ILE A 75 -0.77 14.54 11.49
CA ILE A 75 -1.60 13.57 10.78
C ILE A 75 -0.72 12.56 10.02
N PHE A 76 0.26 13.03 9.26
CA PHE A 76 1.17 12.17 8.52
C PHE A 76 1.91 11.20 9.45
N THR A 77 2.48 11.70 10.55
CA THR A 77 3.17 10.87 11.53
C THR A 77 2.28 9.77 12.12
N GLN A 78 1.01 10.07 12.42
CA GLN A 78 0.08 9.04 12.90
C GLN A 78 -0.27 8.02 11.80
N MET A 79 -0.43 8.49 10.56
CA MET A 79 -0.74 7.65 9.39
C MET A 79 0.47 6.86 8.87
N THR A 80 1.68 7.08 9.39
CA THR A 80 2.87 6.27 9.08
C THR A 80 3.38 5.47 10.29
N ASN A 81 2.62 5.45 11.39
CA ASN A 81 3.05 4.84 12.66
C ASN A 81 2.87 3.31 12.68
N ASN A 82 3.42 2.62 11.67
CA ASN A 82 3.55 1.17 11.66
C ASN A 82 4.91 0.75 11.08
N LEU A 83 5.32 -0.49 11.35
CA LEU A 83 6.62 -1.02 10.91
C LEU A 83 6.85 -0.90 9.39
N TYR A 84 5.80 -0.95 8.59
CA TYR A 84 5.92 -0.89 7.13
C TYR A 84 6.19 0.54 6.62
N LEU A 85 5.65 1.56 7.29
CA LEU A 85 5.69 2.97 6.90
C LEU A 85 6.63 3.82 7.76
N GLU A 86 7.11 3.33 8.90
CA GLU A 86 7.90 4.12 9.85
C GLU A 86 9.10 4.80 9.17
N ASN A 87 9.72 4.10 8.21
CA ASN A 87 10.91 4.53 7.51
C ASN A 87 10.70 5.74 6.59
N ILE A 88 9.45 6.11 6.29
CA ILE A 88 9.13 7.32 5.50
C ILE A 88 8.60 8.46 6.36
N THR A 89 8.46 8.29 7.69
CA THR A 89 7.84 9.29 8.58
C THR A 89 8.57 10.64 8.52
N ASP A 90 9.91 10.62 8.53
CA ASP A 90 10.74 11.82 8.61
C ASP A 90 10.67 12.70 7.35
N VAL A 91 10.18 12.18 6.23
CA VAL A 91 10.05 12.96 4.98
C VAL A 91 9.16 14.20 5.16
N ILE A 92 8.23 14.18 6.11
CA ILE A 92 7.33 15.30 6.37
C ILE A 92 8.05 16.49 7.03
N ALA A 93 9.15 16.24 7.75
CA ALA A 93 10.05 17.27 8.23
C ALA A 93 11.04 17.70 7.14
N HIS A 94 11.49 16.77 6.31
CA HIS A 94 12.54 16.92 5.28
C HIS A 94 12.02 16.90 3.84
N THR A 95 10.88 17.58 3.59
CA THR A 95 10.26 17.60 2.26
C THR A 95 11.23 18.04 1.16
N LEU A 96 11.25 17.35 0.02
CA LEU A 96 12.14 17.54 -1.13
C LEU A 96 13.64 17.30 -0.86
N GLU A 97 14.05 17.06 0.38
CA GLU A 97 15.43 16.75 0.74
C GLU A 97 15.75 15.28 0.46
N GLN A 98 16.97 15.02 -0.01
CA GLN A 98 17.48 13.66 -0.21
C GLN A 98 18.16 13.17 1.07
N PRO A 99 18.06 11.87 1.43
CA PRO A 99 17.43 10.78 0.68
C PRO A 99 15.92 10.64 0.89
N TYR A 100 15.35 11.37 1.87
CA TYR A 100 13.96 11.21 2.33
C TYR A 100 12.93 11.26 1.19
N HIS A 101 13.05 12.23 0.28
CA HIS A 101 12.13 12.37 -0.84
C HIS A 101 12.11 11.13 -1.75
N LYS A 102 13.29 10.58 -2.07
CA LYS A 102 13.40 9.38 -2.91
C LYS A 102 12.82 8.15 -2.23
N GLU A 103 13.08 7.98 -0.94
CA GLU A 103 12.54 6.87 -0.16
C GLU A 103 11.01 6.93 -0.08
N PHE A 104 10.46 8.12 0.15
CA PHE A 104 9.02 8.36 0.11
C PHE A 104 8.41 7.99 -1.25
N LEU A 105 8.95 8.51 -2.36
CA LEU A 105 8.46 8.18 -3.70
C LEU A 105 8.51 6.68 -3.99
N SER A 106 9.59 6.01 -3.57
CA SER A 106 9.75 4.56 -3.72
C SER A 106 8.68 3.79 -2.94
N LYS A 107 8.36 4.24 -1.71
CA LYS A 107 7.28 3.65 -0.90
C LYS A 107 5.91 3.88 -1.52
N MET A 108 5.65 5.07 -2.07
CA MET A 108 4.38 5.38 -2.75
C MET A 108 4.18 4.50 -3.99
N GLU A 109 5.24 4.28 -4.79
CA GLU A 109 5.20 3.33 -5.91
C GLU A 109 4.92 1.91 -5.40
N LYS A 110 5.58 1.50 -4.31
CA LYS A 110 5.38 0.16 -3.76
C LYS A 110 3.95 -0.08 -3.27
N LEU A 111 3.35 0.89 -2.57
CA LEU A 111 1.94 0.81 -2.15
C LEU A 111 0.99 0.72 -3.37
N ARG A 112 1.28 1.46 -4.43
CA ARG A 112 0.50 1.40 -5.68
C ARG A 112 0.64 0.06 -6.39
N GLU A 113 1.84 -0.52 -6.43
CA GLU A 113 2.08 -1.88 -6.92
C GLU A 113 1.26 -2.91 -6.12
N ILE A 114 1.34 -2.85 -4.78
CA ILE A 114 0.61 -3.75 -3.88
C ILE A 114 -0.90 -3.64 -4.09
N SER A 115 -1.43 -2.41 -4.21
CA SER A 115 -2.87 -2.19 -4.46
C SER A 115 -3.36 -2.90 -5.72
N THR A 116 -2.49 -3.02 -6.73
CA THR A 116 -2.75 -3.73 -7.98
C THR A 116 -2.57 -5.24 -7.79
N GLN A 117 -1.49 -5.67 -7.12
CA GLN A 117 -1.20 -7.08 -6.85
C GLN A 117 -2.28 -7.78 -6.03
N ILE A 118 -2.90 -7.09 -5.08
CA ILE A 118 -4.03 -7.60 -4.30
C ILE A 118 -5.15 -8.13 -5.22
N LYS A 119 -5.42 -7.45 -6.35
CA LYS A 119 -6.45 -7.84 -7.32
C LYS A 119 -6.09 -9.09 -8.13
N PHE A 120 -4.81 -9.46 -8.19
CA PHE A 120 -4.34 -10.65 -8.90
C PHE A 120 -4.21 -11.85 -7.98
N ILE A 121 -3.80 -11.64 -6.72
CA ILE A 121 -3.58 -12.73 -5.78
C ILE A 121 -4.87 -13.13 -5.06
N PHE A 122 -5.83 -12.21 -4.91
CA PHE A 122 -7.16 -12.51 -4.35
C PHE A 122 -8.26 -12.45 -5.40
N GLY A 123 -9.30 -13.24 -5.22
CA GLY A 123 -10.46 -13.28 -6.08
C GLY A 123 -11.63 -12.43 -5.58
N GLY A 124 -12.51 -12.07 -6.51
CA GLY A 124 -13.80 -11.45 -6.21
C GLY A 124 -13.75 -9.93 -6.02
N LYS A 125 -14.93 -9.35 -5.76
CA LYS A 125 -15.07 -7.90 -5.55
C LYS A 125 -14.34 -7.42 -4.30
N GLU A 126 -14.17 -8.30 -3.31
CA GLU A 126 -13.45 -8.04 -2.07
C GLU A 126 -11.98 -7.69 -2.32
N ALA A 127 -11.33 -8.37 -3.28
CA ALA A 127 -9.97 -8.04 -3.69
C ALA A 127 -9.89 -6.64 -4.29
N ALA A 128 -10.86 -6.27 -5.13
CA ALA A 128 -10.93 -4.92 -5.70
C ALA A 128 -11.15 -3.85 -4.64
N LEU A 129 -11.98 -4.12 -3.63
CA LEU A 129 -12.22 -3.20 -2.51
C LEU A 129 -10.96 -3.03 -1.64
N LEU A 130 -10.29 -4.14 -1.27
CA LEU A 130 -9.06 -4.10 -0.48
C LEU A 130 -7.94 -3.36 -1.23
N GLY A 131 -7.75 -3.67 -2.52
CA GLY A 131 -6.78 -2.97 -3.35
C GLY A 131 -7.11 -1.48 -3.47
N ASN A 132 -8.38 -1.11 -3.67
CA ASN A 132 -8.78 0.30 -3.70
C ASN A 132 -8.51 1.01 -2.38
N PHE A 133 -8.75 0.38 -1.23
CA PHE A 133 -8.42 0.98 0.07
C PHE A 133 -6.92 1.30 0.19
N VAL A 134 -6.04 0.35 -0.15
CA VAL A 134 -4.58 0.58 -0.14
C VAL A 134 -4.18 1.73 -1.06
N LEU A 135 -4.79 1.83 -2.24
CA LEU A 135 -4.55 2.94 -3.16
C LEU A 135 -4.98 4.29 -2.57
N ARG A 136 -6.19 4.38 -1.99
CA ARG A 136 -6.65 5.63 -1.34
C ARG A 136 -5.80 6.03 -0.14
N TYR A 137 -5.29 5.05 0.60
CA TYR A 137 -4.36 5.32 1.70
C TYR A 137 -3.04 5.91 1.17
N GLN A 138 -2.50 5.36 0.08
CA GLN A 138 -1.32 5.91 -0.60
C GLN A 138 -1.57 7.36 -1.07
N GLU A 139 -2.73 7.62 -1.68
CA GLU A 139 -3.12 8.97 -2.12
C GLU A 139 -3.23 9.95 -0.95
N LEU A 140 -3.74 9.52 0.21
CA LEU A 140 -3.74 10.32 1.44
C LEU A 140 -2.31 10.72 1.84
N LEU A 141 -1.39 9.76 1.93
CA LEU A 141 0.00 10.05 2.30
C LEU A 141 0.66 11.01 1.30
N TYR A 142 0.42 10.82 0.01
CA TYR A 142 0.93 11.72 -1.03
C TYR A 142 0.33 13.12 -0.95
N GLY A 143 -0.98 13.22 -0.72
CA GLY A 143 -1.67 14.49 -0.54
C GLY A 143 -1.14 15.26 0.66
N LEU A 144 -1.03 14.61 1.82
CA LEU A 144 -0.45 15.21 3.04
C LEU A 144 0.97 15.72 2.79
N TYR A 145 1.79 14.94 2.07
CA TYR A 145 3.14 15.34 1.70
C TYR A 145 3.17 16.60 0.82
N GLN A 146 2.33 16.66 -0.22
CA GLN A 146 2.22 17.83 -1.09
C GLN A 146 1.71 19.06 -0.33
N TYR A 147 0.73 18.86 0.55
CA TYR A 147 0.19 19.94 1.36
C TYR A 147 1.24 20.47 2.36
N GLN A 148 2.12 19.61 2.89
CA GLN A 148 3.24 20.08 3.73
C GLN A 148 4.24 20.97 2.95
N ILE A 149 4.50 20.65 1.68
CA ILE A 149 5.34 21.49 0.80
C ILE A 149 4.68 22.86 0.60
N LEU A 150 3.37 22.87 0.33
CA LEU A 150 2.58 24.10 0.23
C LEU A 150 2.69 24.95 1.49
N LEU A 151 2.50 24.35 2.67
CA LEU A 151 2.62 25.06 3.95
C LEU A 151 4.02 25.65 4.18
N LYS A 152 5.09 24.93 3.77
CA LYS A 152 6.45 25.47 3.83
C LYS A 152 6.62 26.68 2.90
N ASN A 153 6.04 26.64 1.71
CA ASN A 153 6.08 27.76 0.76
C ASN A 153 5.27 28.96 1.28
N MET A 154 4.08 28.72 1.84
CA MET A 154 3.24 29.74 2.47
C MET A 154 3.99 30.43 3.61
N ASN A 155 4.61 29.65 4.51
CA ASN A 155 5.40 30.20 5.60
C ASN A 155 6.62 31.00 5.10
N LYS A 156 7.31 30.52 4.06
CA LYS A 156 8.42 31.24 3.43
C LYS A 156 7.96 32.60 2.87
N ILE A 157 6.77 32.67 2.28
CA ILE A 157 6.20 33.93 1.78
C ILE A 157 5.87 34.87 2.95
N ALA A 158 5.15 34.39 3.96
CA ALA A 158 4.78 35.19 5.13
C ALA A 158 6.02 35.80 5.82
N VAL A 159 7.05 35.00 6.03
CA VAL A 159 8.31 35.43 6.68
C VAL A 159 9.11 36.38 5.79
N ASN A 160 9.37 36.00 4.52
CA ASN A 160 10.29 36.76 3.67
C ASN A 160 9.71 38.10 3.19
N PHE A 161 8.39 38.17 3.01
CA PHE A 161 7.71 39.37 2.53
C PHE A 161 7.01 40.16 3.66
N ARG A 162 7.17 39.74 4.92
CA ARG A 162 6.44 40.29 6.09
C ARG A 162 4.94 40.41 5.83
N ASP A 163 4.40 39.37 5.22
CA ASP A 163 3.00 39.34 4.79
C ASP A 163 2.13 38.69 5.86
N THR A 164 0.82 38.95 5.82
CA THR A 164 -0.13 38.24 6.69
C THR A 164 -0.28 36.79 6.25
N LEU A 165 -0.75 35.94 7.18
CA LEU A 165 -1.04 34.55 6.88
C LEU A 165 -2.13 34.43 5.80
N GLU A 166 -3.16 35.28 5.85
CA GLU A 166 -4.24 35.27 4.85
C GLU A 166 -3.72 35.61 3.44
N ASN A 167 -2.88 36.64 3.32
CA ASN A 167 -2.30 37.01 2.02
C ASN A 167 -1.35 35.93 1.49
N ALA A 168 -0.55 35.31 2.38
CA ALA A 168 0.31 34.20 1.99
C ALA A 168 -0.50 32.99 1.52
N GLN A 169 -1.61 32.68 2.19
CA GLN A 169 -2.56 31.62 1.82
C GLN A 169 -3.15 31.85 0.43
N GLU A 170 -3.60 33.07 0.13
CA GLU A 170 -4.14 33.45 -1.18
C GLU A 170 -3.08 33.33 -2.27
N LYS A 171 -1.86 33.85 -2.02
CA LYS A 171 -0.74 33.84 -2.98
C LYS A 171 -0.29 32.44 -3.39
N VAL A 172 -0.42 31.45 -2.50
CA VAL A 172 -0.10 30.04 -2.83
C VAL A 172 -1.30 29.26 -3.35
N GLY A 173 -2.48 29.89 -3.46
CA GLY A 173 -3.70 29.22 -3.91
C GLY A 173 -4.13 28.08 -2.99
N GLU A 174 -3.90 28.21 -1.67
CA GLU A 174 -4.03 27.07 -0.74
C GLU A 174 -5.43 26.45 -0.74
N ARG A 175 -6.47 27.25 -0.97
CA ARG A 175 -7.85 26.77 -1.02
C ARG A 175 -8.03 25.62 -2.02
N GLU A 176 -7.45 25.71 -3.21
CA GLU A 176 -7.56 24.63 -4.21
C GLU A 176 -6.88 23.33 -3.75
N TYR A 177 -5.78 23.45 -3.00
CA TYR A 177 -5.08 22.30 -2.43
C TYR A 177 -5.87 21.69 -1.28
N ARG A 178 -6.55 22.52 -0.48
CA ARG A 178 -7.44 22.05 0.59
C ARG A 178 -8.64 21.31 0.05
N GLU A 179 -9.30 21.84 -0.97
CA GLU A 179 -10.43 21.15 -1.64
C GLU A 179 -10.00 19.79 -2.22
N LYS A 180 -8.80 19.71 -2.81
CA LYS A 180 -8.22 18.43 -3.25
C LYS A 180 -7.95 17.48 -2.08
N MET A 181 -7.42 17.98 -0.96
CA MET A 181 -7.19 17.16 0.23
C MET A 181 -8.48 16.62 0.84
N LEU A 182 -9.52 17.45 0.94
CA LEU A 182 -10.85 17.03 1.41
C LEU A 182 -11.41 15.89 0.56
N LYS A 183 -11.27 15.99 -0.76
CA LYS A 183 -11.67 14.91 -1.67
C LYS A 183 -10.90 13.62 -1.41
N ILE A 184 -9.58 13.69 -1.25
CA ILE A 184 -8.73 12.52 -0.96
C ILE A 184 -9.16 11.84 0.36
N ILE A 185 -9.41 12.64 1.41
CA ILE A 185 -9.89 12.15 2.70
C ILE A 185 -11.24 11.45 2.53
N ASN A 186 -12.20 12.09 1.87
CA ASN A 186 -13.52 11.51 1.63
C ASN A 186 -13.43 10.21 0.81
N ASP A 187 -12.57 10.13 -0.21
CA ASP A 187 -12.38 8.92 -1.01
C ASP A 187 -11.82 7.76 -0.17
N LEU A 188 -10.91 8.04 0.77
CA LEU A 188 -10.41 7.03 1.73
C LEU A 188 -11.52 6.58 2.69
N ASN A 189 -12.26 7.51 3.28
CA ASN A 189 -13.37 7.19 4.20
C ASN A 189 -14.41 6.29 3.50
N GLN A 190 -14.78 6.63 2.27
CA GLN A 190 -15.70 5.82 1.47
C GLN A 190 -15.13 4.44 1.12
N ALA A 191 -13.81 4.34 0.86
CA ALA A 191 -13.17 3.06 0.63
C ALA A 191 -13.23 2.18 1.90
N TYR A 192 -12.95 2.76 3.07
CA TYR A 192 -13.05 2.07 4.36
C TYR A 192 -14.48 1.60 4.66
N GLU A 193 -15.48 2.45 4.50
CA GLU A 193 -16.88 2.06 4.71
C GLU A 193 -17.30 0.85 3.86
N ARG A 194 -16.77 0.77 2.63
CA ARG A 194 -17.00 -0.39 1.75
C ARG A 194 -16.30 -1.65 2.24
N ILE A 195 -15.11 -1.56 2.85
CA ILE A 195 -14.41 -2.67 3.48
C ILE A 195 -15.29 -3.28 4.58
N ILE A 196 -15.79 -2.43 5.49
CA ILE A 196 -16.62 -2.85 6.63
C ILE A 196 -17.93 -3.44 6.14
N LYS A 197 -18.67 -2.72 5.29
CA LYS A 197 -19.98 -3.16 4.78
C LYS A 197 -19.91 -4.51 4.05
N ALA A 198 -18.85 -4.75 3.29
CA ALA A 198 -18.71 -5.99 2.51
C ALA A 198 -18.05 -7.15 3.29
N LYS A 199 -17.62 -6.90 4.55
CA LYS A 199 -16.84 -7.83 5.39
C LYS A 199 -15.60 -8.36 4.66
N VAL A 200 -14.83 -7.43 4.10
CA VAL A 200 -13.70 -7.77 3.22
C VAL A 200 -12.63 -8.58 3.95
N GLU A 201 -12.25 -8.20 5.17
CA GLU A 201 -11.25 -8.91 5.98
C GLU A 201 -11.62 -10.39 6.16
N GLU A 202 -12.83 -10.68 6.65
CA GLU A 202 -13.31 -12.05 6.87
C GLU A 202 -13.24 -12.90 5.59
N LYS A 203 -13.59 -12.32 4.45
CA LYS A 203 -13.62 -13.04 3.16
C LYS A 203 -12.24 -13.22 2.56
N ILE A 204 -11.34 -12.26 2.71
CA ILE A 204 -9.96 -12.35 2.25
C ILE A 204 -9.21 -13.39 3.09
N GLU A 205 -9.38 -13.39 4.41
CA GLU A 205 -8.79 -14.41 5.28
C GLU A 205 -9.20 -15.84 4.92
N LYS A 206 -10.48 -16.04 4.55
CA LYS A 206 -10.94 -17.35 4.06
C LYS A 206 -10.17 -17.80 2.81
N GLN A 207 -9.86 -16.88 1.90
CA GLN A 207 -9.06 -17.22 0.71
C GLN A 207 -7.61 -17.60 1.09
N ILE A 208 -7.03 -16.97 2.11
CA ILE A 208 -5.70 -17.32 2.63
C ILE A 208 -5.72 -18.75 3.22
N LYS A 209 -6.72 -19.06 4.05
CA LYS A 209 -6.86 -20.38 4.71
C LYS A 209 -7.12 -21.53 3.72
N LEU A 210 -7.75 -21.24 2.59
CA LEU A 210 -8.05 -22.21 1.53
C LEU A 210 -6.91 -22.38 0.52
N SER A 211 -5.82 -21.61 0.66
CA SER A 211 -4.77 -21.51 -0.34
C SER A 211 -3.90 -22.73 -0.49
#